data_AF-A0A238BVN4-F1
#
_entry.id   AF-A0A238BVN4-F1
#
_cell.length_a   1.000
_cell.length_b   1.000
_cell.length_c   1.000
_cell.angle_alpha   90.00
_cell.angle_beta   90.00
_cell.angle_gamma   90.00
#
_symmetry.space_group_name_H-M   'P 1'
#
loop_
_entity.id
_entity.type
_entity.pdbx_description
1 polymer ?
#
loop_
_entity_poly.entity_id
_entity_poly.type
_entity_poly.pdbx_seq_one_letter_code
_entity_poly.pdbx_strand_id
1 'polypeptide(L)'
;MYEIRRNEHDNKVTKDSSVFSWYYRQYCLVTGLYMLEPWERSLFNCLLFSVCALVICLSYKLYRLFLDYAHLFVYCFRMFPAKIEYALSKFRFEAVVELSDSDSLLLFINQCFAPSPDQTVRNLKDCFAPGDSKLVINYSKTQAWG
;
A
#
# COMPACT_ATOMS: atom_id res chain seq x y z
N MET A 1 6.58 -43.30 32.25
CA MET A 1 5.43 -42.79 31.45
C MET A 1 4.31 -42.35 32.38
N TYR A 2 4.54 -41.33 33.24
CA TYR A 2 3.56 -40.91 34.27
C TYR A 2 3.46 -39.39 34.50
N GLU A 3 4.23 -38.55 33.80
CA GLU A 3 4.32 -37.11 34.12
C GLU A 3 3.35 -36.19 33.36
N ILE A 4 2.67 -36.67 32.31
CA ILE A 4 1.84 -35.79 31.46
C ILE A 4 0.46 -35.48 32.06
N ARG A 5 -0.18 -36.42 32.79
CA ARG A 5 -1.56 -36.24 33.29
C ARG A 5 -1.74 -35.22 34.43
N ARG A 6 -0.71 -34.99 35.27
CA ARG A 6 -0.81 -34.09 36.41
C ARG A 6 -0.86 -32.61 35.96
N ASN A 7 0.00 -32.26 35.01
CA ASN A 7 0.08 -30.90 34.46
C ASN A 7 -1.22 -30.48 33.76
N GLU A 8 -1.94 -31.41 33.14
CA GLU A 8 -3.20 -31.08 32.44
C GLU A 8 -4.36 -30.87 33.42
N HIS A 9 -4.44 -31.67 34.49
CA HIS A 9 -5.43 -31.47 35.55
C HIS A 9 -5.21 -30.15 36.30
N ASP A 10 -3.95 -29.83 36.62
CA ASP A 10 -3.59 -28.58 37.32
C ASP A 10 -3.81 -27.34 36.44
N ASN A 11 -3.51 -27.42 35.13
CA ASN A 11 -3.83 -26.35 34.17
C ASN A 11 -5.34 -26.14 34.00
N LYS A 12 -6.14 -27.21 34.06
CA LYS A 12 -7.59 -27.10 33.94
C LYS A 12 -8.20 -26.41 35.18
N VAL A 13 -7.76 -26.78 36.38
CA VAL A 13 -8.20 -26.16 37.65
C VAL A 13 -7.78 -24.69 37.76
N THR A 14 -6.56 -24.35 37.33
CA THR A 14 -6.09 -22.95 37.30
C THR A 14 -6.83 -22.11 36.26
N LYS A 15 -7.16 -22.68 35.10
CA LYS A 15 -7.99 -22.01 34.09
C LYS A 15 -9.41 -21.79 34.59
N ASP A 16 -10.04 -22.78 35.22
CA ASP A 16 -11.40 -22.65 35.76
C ASP A 16 -11.46 -21.63 36.91
N SER A 17 -10.46 -21.60 37.80
CA SER A 17 -10.38 -20.58 38.86
C SER A 17 -10.11 -19.17 38.32
N SER A 18 -9.31 -19.05 37.26
CA SER A 18 -9.10 -17.78 36.54
C SER A 18 -10.38 -17.28 35.87
N VAL A 19 -11.11 -18.17 35.19
CA VAL A 19 -12.39 -17.86 34.55
C VAL A 19 -13.44 -17.45 35.59
N PHE A 20 -13.56 -18.17 36.71
CA PHE A 20 -14.47 -17.81 37.80
C PHE A 20 -14.11 -16.45 38.43
N SER A 21 -12.82 -16.20 38.67
CA SER A 21 -12.31 -14.91 39.17
C SER A 21 -12.64 -13.76 38.22
N TRP A 22 -12.54 -13.99 36.90
CA TRP A 22 -12.92 -13.02 35.88
C TRP A 22 -14.41 -12.68 35.93
N TYR A 23 -15.29 -13.69 35.97
CA TYR A 23 -16.75 -13.47 36.09
C TYR A 23 -17.11 -12.76 37.39
N TYR A 24 -16.46 -13.11 38.51
CA TYR A 24 -16.67 -12.43 39.79
C TYR A 24 -16.32 -10.94 39.74
N ARG A 25 -15.22 -10.58 39.05
CA ARG A 25 -14.84 -9.18 38.84
C ARG A 25 -15.84 -8.42 37.97
N GLN A 26 -16.34 -9.05 36.90
CA GLN A 26 -17.40 -8.46 36.07
C GLN A 26 -18.67 -8.23 36.91
N TYR A 27 -19.06 -9.22 37.73
CA TYR A 27 -20.20 -9.10 38.64
C TYR A 27 -20.02 -7.93 39.63
N CYS A 28 -18.87 -7.82 40.30
CA CYS A 28 -18.59 -6.70 41.20
C CYS A 28 -18.65 -5.33 40.49
N LEU A 29 -18.17 -5.24 39.25
CA LEU A 29 -18.27 -4.01 38.46
C LEU A 29 -19.73 -3.66 38.13
N VAL A 30 -20.53 -4.65 37.72
CA VAL A 30 -21.94 -4.46 37.42
C VAL A 30 -22.71 -4.08 38.68
N THR A 31 -22.55 -4.81 39.78
CA THR A 31 -23.19 -4.50 41.06
C THR A 31 -22.75 -3.13 41.58
N GLY A 32 -21.47 -2.78 41.47
CA GLY A 32 -20.95 -1.46 41.79
C GLY A 32 -21.63 -0.38 40.96
N LEU A 33 -21.74 -0.56 39.64
CA LEU A 33 -22.44 0.37 38.74
C LEU A 33 -23.92 0.51 39.07
N TYR A 34 -24.56 -0.57 39.55
CA TYR A 34 -25.93 -0.61 40.06
C TYR A 34 -26.09 0.00 41.46
N MET A 35 -25.03 0.44 42.13
CA MET A 35 -25.11 1.16 43.40
C MET A 35 -24.98 2.67 43.24
N LEU A 36 -24.51 3.17 42.08
CA LEU A 36 -24.44 4.60 41.80
C LEU A 36 -25.82 5.23 41.74
N GLU A 37 -25.90 6.52 42.02
CA GLU A 37 -27.14 7.27 41.95
C GLU A 37 -27.69 7.33 40.51
N PRO A 38 -29.00 7.56 40.31
CA PRO A 38 -29.61 7.53 38.97
C PRO A 38 -28.95 8.50 37.97
N TRP A 39 -28.46 9.64 38.45
CA TRP A 39 -27.77 10.63 37.62
C TRP A 39 -26.35 10.19 37.26
N GLU A 40 -25.62 9.58 38.19
CA GLU A 40 -24.25 9.09 37.96
C GLU A 40 -24.21 7.94 36.95
N ARG A 41 -25.20 7.03 37.00
CA ARG A 41 -25.34 5.98 35.98
C ARG A 41 -25.58 6.56 34.58
N SER A 42 -26.35 7.64 34.50
CA SER A 42 -26.58 8.35 33.25
C SER A 42 -25.30 8.98 32.71
N LEU A 43 -24.49 9.60 33.58
CA LEU A 43 -23.18 10.16 33.18
C LEU A 43 -22.22 9.07 32.68
N PHE A 44 -22.17 7.93 33.37
CA PHE A 44 -21.33 6.80 32.98
C PHE A 44 -21.76 6.24 31.61
N ASN A 45 -23.05 6.04 31.39
CA ASN A 45 -23.57 5.59 30.10
C ASN A 45 -23.27 6.59 28.98
N CYS A 46 -23.45 7.89 29.21
CA CYS A 46 -23.10 8.93 28.24
C CYS A 46 -21.61 8.90 27.88
N LEU A 47 -20.73 8.72 28.87
CA LEU A 47 -19.29 8.62 28.64
C LEU A 47 -18.93 7.36 27.84
N LEU A 48 -19.54 6.21 28.17
CA LEU A 48 -19.35 4.97 27.42
C LEU A 48 -19.77 5.12 25.95
N PHE A 49 -20.96 5.67 25.69
CA PHE A 49 -21.45 5.93 24.34
C PHE A 49 -20.54 6.91 23.58
N SER A 50 -20.06 7.96 24.25
CA SER A 50 -19.12 8.92 23.67
C SER A 50 -17.80 8.26 23.27
N VAL A 51 -17.20 7.44 24.13
CA VAL A 51 -15.95 6.72 23.82
C VAL A 51 -16.17 5.73 22.68
N CYS A 52 -17.25 4.95 22.68
CA CYS A 52 -17.57 4.03 21.58
C CYS A 52 -17.77 4.77 20.25
N ALA A 53 -18.49 5.90 20.26
CA ALA A 53 -18.68 6.73 19.07
C ALA A 53 -17.36 7.32 18.55
N LEU A 54 -16.47 7.74 19.44
CA LEU A 54 -15.15 8.24 19.07
C LEU A 54 -14.29 7.14 18.44
N VAL A 55 -14.25 5.93 19.01
CA VAL A 55 -13.53 4.79 18.41
C VAL A 55 -14.06 4.51 17.02
N ILE A 56 -15.38 4.40 16.85
CA ILE A 56 -16.02 4.16 15.56
C ILE A 56 -15.66 5.28 14.55
N CYS A 57 -15.74 6.54 14.97
CA CYS A 57 -15.40 7.70 14.13
C CYS A 57 -13.93 7.69 13.70
N LEU A 58 -13.01 7.37 14.62
CA LEU A 58 -11.58 7.24 14.31
C LEU A 58 -11.33 6.09 13.36
N SER A 59 -11.98 4.94 13.54
CA SER A 59 -11.90 3.81 12.62
C SER A 59 -12.37 4.18 11.21
N TYR A 60 -13.49 4.90 11.07
CA TYR A 60 -13.96 5.37 9.78
C TYR A 60 -13.01 6.37 9.12
N LYS A 61 -12.45 7.31 9.90
CA LYS A 61 -11.44 8.25 9.38
C LYS A 61 -10.17 7.52 8.93
N LEU A 62 -9.70 6.53 9.69
CA LEU A 62 -8.54 5.71 9.34
C LEU A 62 -8.79 4.91 8.06
N TYR A 63 -9.96 4.27 7.95
CA TYR A 63 -10.33 3.51 6.75
C TYR A 63 -10.42 4.42 5.51
N ARG A 64 -11.04 5.60 5.65
CA ARG A 64 -11.11 6.58 4.57
C ARG A 64 -9.72 7.08 4.16
N LEU A 65 -8.88 7.39 5.13
CA LEU A 65 -7.50 7.80 4.90
C LEU A 65 -6.71 6.70 4.18
N PHE A 66 -6.87 5.44 4.60
CA PHE A 66 -6.24 4.28 3.96
C PHE A 66 -6.69 4.12 2.50
N LEU A 67 -7.98 4.30 2.22
CA LEU A 67 -8.50 4.29 0.85
C LEU A 67 -7.93 5.44 0.00
N ASP A 68 -7.83 6.65 0.54
CA ASP A 68 -7.25 7.80 -0.17
C ASP A 68 -5.75 7.57 -0.45
N TYR A 69 -5.00 7.03 0.51
CA TYR A 69 -3.60 6.64 0.30
C TYR A 69 -3.46 5.51 -0.72
N ALA A 70 -4.34 4.50 -0.69
CA ALA A 70 -4.33 3.41 -1.66
C ALA A 70 -4.66 3.90 -3.07
N HIS A 71 -5.63 4.81 -3.21
CA HIS A 71 -5.99 5.39 -4.50
C HIS A 71 -4.86 6.27 -5.04
N LEU A 72 -4.22 7.07 -4.19
CA LEU A 72 -3.02 7.85 -4.55
C LEU A 72 -1.85 6.94 -4.93
N PHE A 73 -1.63 5.85 -4.20
CA PHE A 73 -0.60 4.86 -4.50
C PHE A 73 -0.83 4.21 -5.86
N VAL A 74 -2.06 3.80 -6.17
CA VAL A 74 -2.44 3.24 -7.48
C VAL A 74 -2.31 4.30 -8.60
N TYR A 75 -2.67 5.56 -8.33
CA TYR A 75 -2.47 6.66 -9.28
C TYR A 75 -0.99 6.95 -9.53
N CYS A 76 -0.17 7.04 -8.49
CA CYS A 76 1.29 7.21 -8.59
C CYS A 76 1.92 6.02 -9.32
N PHE A 77 1.49 4.80 -9.04
CA PHE A 77 1.97 3.60 -9.74
C PHE A 77 1.57 3.61 -11.22
N ARG A 78 0.36 4.06 -11.57
CA ARG A 78 -0.08 4.18 -12.97
C ARG A 78 0.61 5.32 -13.72
N MET A 79 1.11 6.33 -13.02
CA MET A 79 1.90 7.43 -13.60
C MET A 79 3.38 7.04 -13.83
N PHE A 80 3.91 6.07 -13.08
CA PHE A 80 5.34 5.71 -13.08
C PHE A 80 5.91 5.11 -14.38
N PRO A 81 5.16 4.39 -15.25
CA PRO A 81 5.79 3.83 -16.47
C PRO A 81 5.80 4.79 -17.68
N ALA A 82 5.07 5.92 -17.66
CA ALA A 82 4.85 6.69 -18.90
C ALA A 82 5.86 7.81 -19.15
N LYS A 83 6.45 8.42 -18.11
CA LYS A 83 7.36 9.57 -18.25
C LYS A 83 8.81 9.29 -17.83
N ILE A 84 9.02 8.35 -16.90
CA ILE A 84 10.35 8.08 -16.35
C ILE A 84 11.17 7.21 -17.31
N GLU A 85 10.56 6.36 -18.15
CA GLU A 85 11.32 5.60 -19.16
C GLU A 85 12.02 6.49 -20.19
N TYR A 86 11.44 7.61 -20.60
CA TYR A 86 12.10 8.54 -21.55
C TYR A 86 13.26 9.30 -20.89
N ALA A 87 13.06 9.76 -19.65
CA ALA A 87 14.11 10.44 -18.89
C ALA A 87 15.24 9.48 -18.49
N LEU A 88 14.92 8.26 -18.06
CA LEU A 88 15.91 7.23 -17.76
C LEU A 88 16.53 6.65 -19.02
N SER A 89 15.82 6.50 -20.14
CA SER A 89 16.44 6.05 -21.39
C SER A 89 17.44 7.10 -21.85
N LYS A 90 17.08 8.39 -21.80
CA LYS A 90 17.98 9.49 -22.12
C LYS A 90 19.20 9.53 -21.19
N PHE A 91 18.98 9.52 -19.88
CA PHE A 91 20.05 9.65 -18.87
C PHE A 91 20.94 8.40 -18.76
N ARG A 92 20.36 7.19 -18.91
CA ARG A 92 21.11 5.92 -18.91
C ARG A 92 21.86 5.71 -20.23
N PHE A 93 21.38 6.24 -21.37
CA PHE A 93 22.14 6.21 -22.63
C PHE A 93 23.35 7.15 -22.60
N GLU A 94 23.16 8.39 -22.12
CA GLU A 94 24.25 9.37 -21.97
C GLU A 94 25.36 8.87 -21.03
N ALA A 95 25.03 8.03 -20.03
CA ALA A 95 26.01 7.43 -19.14
C ALA A 95 26.74 6.19 -19.71
N VAL A 96 26.18 5.51 -20.72
CA VAL A 96 26.74 4.28 -21.31
C VAL A 96 27.55 4.58 -22.57
N VAL A 97 27.21 5.66 -23.28
CA VAL A 97 27.95 6.15 -24.43
C VAL A 97 28.59 7.46 -23.99
N GLU A 98 29.93 7.51 -23.88
CA GLU A 98 30.70 8.71 -23.55
C GLU A 98 30.41 9.84 -24.55
N LEU A 99 29.32 10.56 -24.32
CA LEU A 99 28.85 11.66 -25.16
C LEU A 99 29.24 12.97 -24.50
N SER A 100 29.92 13.81 -25.27
CA SER A 100 30.13 15.20 -24.93
C SER A 100 28.78 15.92 -24.88
N ASP A 101 28.58 16.84 -23.93
CA ASP A 101 27.32 17.60 -23.69
C ASP A 101 26.75 18.35 -24.91
N SER A 102 27.45 18.37 -26.05
CA SER A 102 27.08 19.07 -27.28
C SER A 102 26.53 18.18 -28.40
N ASP A 103 26.58 16.84 -28.27
CA ASP A 103 26.16 15.92 -29.34
C ASP A 103 24.70 15.46 -29.14
N SER A 104 23.79 15.89 -30.03
CA SER A 104 22.41 15.39 -30.04
C SER A 104 22.30 14.02 -30.71
N LEU A 105 21.76 13.04 -30.00
CA LEU A 105 21.62 11.67 -30.49
C LEU A 105 20.20 11.42 -31.02
N LEU A 106 20.09 10.93 -32.25
CA LEU A 106 18.82 10.65 -32.93
C LEU A 106 18.47 9.16 -32.80
N LEU A 107 17.23 8.88 -32.40
CA LEU A 107 16.69 7.53 -32.23
C LEU A 107 15.75 7.19 -33.38
N PHE A 108 15.88 5.98 -33.91
CA PHE A 108 15.11 5.48 -35.04
C PHE A 108 14.49 4.13 -34.73
N ILE A 109 13.17 4.02 -34.93
CA ILE A 109 12.44 2.77 -34.72
C ILE A 109 12.50 1.95 -36.00
N ASN A 110 12.85 0.67 -35.89
CA ASN A 110 12.90 -0.27 -37.02
C ASN A 110 13.66 0.26 -38.25
N GLN A 111 14.71 1.07 -38.04
CA GLN A 111 15.53 1.69 -39.10
C GLN A 111 14.72 2.53 -40.10
N CYS A 112 13.60 3.10 -39.67
CA CYS A 112 12.67 3.77 -40.59
C CYS A 112 12.48 5.24 -40.25
N PHE A 113 12.06 5.57 -39.03
CA PHE A 113 11.67 6.95 -38.69
C PHE A 113 12.04 7.29 -37.24
N ALA A 114 12.16 8.60 -36.97
CA ALA A 114 12.35 9.13 -35.62
C ALA A 114 10.99 9.48 -34.99
N PRO A 115 10.58 8.85 -33.87
CA PRO A 115 9.32 9.16 -33.21
C PRO A 115 9.36 10.56 -32.58
N SER A 116 8.20 11.20 -32.46
CA SER A 116 8.08 12.42 -31.65
C SER A 116 8.52 12.14 -30.19
N PRO A 117 9.24 13.08 -29.53
CA PRO A 117 9.66 12.92 -28.14
C PRO A 117 8.51 12.77 -27.14
N ASP A 118 7.28 13.12 -27.55
CA ASP A 118 6.07 12.97 -26.73
C ASP A 118 5.46 11.55 -26.81
N GLN A 119 5.91 10.71 -27.75
CA GLN A 119 5.42 9.35 -27.92
C GLN A 119 5.97 8.42 -26.83
N THR A 120 5.09 7.62 -26.21
CA THR A 120 5.51 6.64 -25.19
C THR A 120 6.04 5.36 -25.82
N VAL A 121 7.04 4.72 -25.19
CA VAL A 121 7.62 3.44 -25.64
C VAL A 121 6.54 2.35 -25.77
N ARG A 122 5.51 2.38 -24.93
CA ARG A 122 4.35 1.49 -25.01
C ARG A 122 3.60 1.65 -26.33
N ASN A 123 3.20 2.88 -26.67
CA ASN A 123 2.50 3.13 -27.92
C ASN A 123 3.35 2.72 -29.13
N LEU A 124 4.66 2.98 -29.07
CA LEU A 124 5.58 2.60 -30.13
C LEU A 124 5.71 1.07 -30.25
N LYS A 125 5.75 0.34 -29.13
CA LYS A 125 5.77 -1.12 -29.12
C LYS A 125 4.47 -1.69 -29.71
N ASP A 126 3.32 -1.18 -29.25
CA ASP A 126 2.02 -1.69 -29.68
C ASP A 126 1.78 -1.44 -31.19
N CYS A 127 2.28 -0.32 -31.72
CA CYS A 127 2.14 0.04 -33.13
C CYS A 127 3.19 -0.59 -34.06
N PHE A 128 4.46 -0.66 -33.65
CA PHE A 128 5.58 -1.03 -34.52
C PHE A 128 6.21 -2.40 -34.20
N ALA A 129 5.76 -3.06 -33.15
CA ALA A 129 6.09 -4.44 -32.83
C ALA A 129 4.85 -5.24 -32.35
N PRO A 130 3.70 -5.21 -33.08
CA PRO A 130 2.51 -5.94 -32.68
C PRO A 130 2.76 -7.45 -32.75
N GLY A 131 2.77 -8.10 -31.59
CA GLY A 131 3.00 -9.55 -31.46
C GLY A 131 4.45 -9.94 -31.15
N ASP A 132 5.40 -9.01 -31.24
CA ASP A 132 6.78 -9.24 -30.83
C ASP A 132 7.01 -8.80 -29.38
N SER A 133 7.81 -9.57 -28.65
CA SER A 133 8.18 -9.23 -27.27
C SER A 133 9.20 -8.08 -27.19
N LYS A 134 9.84 -7.73 -28.32
CA LYS A 134 10.95 -6.77 -28.41
C LYS A 134 10.67 -5.68 -29.45
N LEU A 135 11.03 -4.44 -29.11
CA LEU A 135 11.06 -3.29 -30.02
C LEU A 135 12.52 -2.99 -30.37
N VAL A 136 12.85 -2.86 -31.66
CA VAL A 136 14.21 -2.56 -32.11
C VAL A 136 14.37 -1.05 -32.29
N ILE A 137 15.31 -0.47 -31.54
CA ILE A 137 15.65 0.97 -31.60
C ILE A 137 17.11 1.09 -32.04
N ASN A 138 17.34 1.85 -33.10
CA ASN A 138 18.66 2.18 -33.61
C ASN A 138 18.99 3.62 -33.25
N TYR A 139 20.27 3.91 -33.07
CA TYR A 139 20.73 5.23 -32.64
C TYR A 139 21.81 5.73 -33.60
N SER A 140 21.80 7.03 -33.89
CA SER A 140 22.79 7.67 -34.77
C SER A 140 23.05 9.12 -34.31
N LYS A 141 24.28 9.60 -34.51
CA LYS A 141 24.65 11.00 -34.27
C LYS A 141 24.19 11.93 -35.40
N THR A 142 24.11 11.41 -36.62
CA THR A 142 23.64 12.14 -37.81
C THR A 142 22.30 11.59 -38.25
N GLN A 143 21.52 12.41 -38.95
CA GLN A 143 20.26 11.95 -39.54
C GLN A 143 20.55 10.84 -40.54
N ALA A 144 20.08 9.64 -40.24
CA ALA A 144 20.32 8.44 -41.05
C ALA A 144 19.09 8.03 -41.87
N TRP A 145 17.89 8.21 -41.31
CA TRP A 145 16.62 7.85 -41.95
C TRP A 145 15.62 9.01 -41.86
N GLY A 146 14.73 9.11 -42.85
CA GLY A 146 13.87 10.28 -43.12
C GLY A 146 12.59 10.30 -42.31
#